data_AF-A0A2H9U4A7-F1
#
_entry.id   AF-A0A2H9U4A7-F1
#
_cell.length_a   1.000
_cell.length_b   1.000
_cell.length_c   1.000
_cell.angle_alpha   90.00
_cell.angle_beta   90.00
_cell.angle_gamma   90.00
#
_symmetry.space_group_name_H-M   'P 1'
#
loop_
_entity.id
_entity.type
_entity.pdbx_description
1 polymer ?
#
loop_
_entity_poly.entity_id
_entity_poly.type
_entity_poly.pdbx_seq_one_letter_code
_entity_poly.pdbx_strand_id
1 'polypeptide(L)'
;MRNITLLLLLIPSLALAADDTSFLDYVGSKLNDLHFAVTQEVPNMFHRFVAWGIEYYTLAVITVKLETIKFAYLVAKQIAIDINISGYLVSSISQMPNGVRWALQELGFANGLNLLINAYITRFVMNIMGW
;
A
#
# COMPACT_ATOMS: atom_id res chain seq x y z
N MET A 1 64.36 14.89 -15.20
CA MET A 1 63.20 14.63 -14.30
C MET A 1 62.13 13.74 -14.94
N ARG A 2 62.52 12.70 -15.70
CA ARG A 2 61.58 11.73 -16.33
C ARG A 2 61.59 10.35 -15.66
N ASN A 3 62.59 10.08 -14.83
CA ASN A 3 62.82 8.76 -14.22
C ASN A 3 62.55 8.74 -12.70
N ILE A 4 62.10 9.87 -12.12
CA ILE A 4 61.80 9.99 -10.68
C ILE A 4 60.38 9.48 -10.37
N THR A 5 59.45 9.59 -11.32
CA THR A 5 58.08 9.06 -11.20
C THR A 5 58.03 7.53 -11.14
N LEU A 6 58.95 6.83 -11.84
CA LEU A 6 59.11 5.38 -11.76
C LEU A 6 59.68 4.92 -10.40
N LEU A 7 60.49 5.75 -9.75
CA LEU A 7 61.09 5.47 -8.44
C LEU A 7 60.10 5.72 -7.29
N LEU A 8 59.14 6.62 -7.49
CA LEU A 8 58.07 6.93 -6.52
C LEU A 8 56.97 5.83 -6.47
N LEU A 9 56.83 5.04 -7.53
CA LEU A 9 55.98 3.83 -7.56
C LEU A 9 56.57 2.63 -6.79
N LEU A 10 57.88 2.65 -6.49
CA LEU A 10 58.56 1.59 -5.73
C LEU A 10 58.55 1.84 -4.20
N ILE A 11 58.17 3.03 -3.76
CA ILE A 11 58.06 3.38 -2.34
C ILE A 11 56.94 2.57 -1.64
N PRO A 12 55.74 2.37 -2.21
CA PRO A 12 54.75 1.48 -1.61
C PRO A 12 55.13 0.00 -1.69
N SER A 13 55.97 -0.43 -2.64
CA SER A 13 56.45 -1.82 -2.71
C SER A 13 57.44 -2.20 -1.60
N LEU A 14 58.12 -1.22 -0.99
CA LEU A 14 59.03 -1.46 0.14
C LEU A 14 58.28 -1.57 1.48
N ALA A 15 57.15 -0.87 1.63
CA ALA A 15 56.31 -0.95 2.83
C ALA A 15 55.41 -2.20 2.84
N LEU A 16 55.11 -2.78 1.67
CA LEU A 16 54.32 -4.01 1.50
C LEU A 16 55.16 -5.29 1.33
N ALA A 17 56.49 -5.20 1.34
CA ALA A 17 57.36 -6.39 1.32
C ALA A 17 57.72 -6.90 2.73
N ALA A 18 57.20 -6.27 3.78
CA ALA A 18 57.46 -6.63 5.19
C ALA A 18 56.33 -7.47 5.82
N ASP A 19 55.27 -7.75 5.07
CA ASP A 19 54.19 -8.65 5.45
C ASP A 19 53.99 -9.62 4.28
N ASP A 20 53.91 -10.92 4.54
CA ASP A 20 54.03 -12.03 3.58
C ASP A 20 52.89 -12.11 2.53
N THR A 21 52.16 -11.02 2.29
CA THR A 21 51.11 -10.94 1.27
C THR A 21 51.47 -9.88 0.23
N SER A 22 51.67 -10.34 -1.00
CA SER A 22 52.15 -9.51 -2.11
C SER A 22 51.20 -8.32 -2.34
N PHE A 23 51.72 -7.15 -2.69
CA PHE A 23 50.88 -5.98 -3.06
C PHE A 23 49.84 -6.31 -4.14
N LEU A 24 50.15 -7.27 -5.02
CA LEU A 24 49.23 -7.77 -6.02
C LEU A 24 48.06 -8.59 -5.42
N ASP A 25 48.26 -9.27 -4.29
CA ASP A 25 47.20 -9.97 -3.55
C ASP A 25 46.31 -8.98 -2.80
N TYR A 26 46.90 -7.91 -2.25
CA TYR A 26 46.13 -6.81 -1.65
C TYR A 26 45.26 -6.10 -2.69
N VAL A 27 45.83 -5.71 -3.83
CA VAL A 27 45.06 -5.07 -4.92
C VAL A 27 44.06 -6.05 -5.54
N GLY A 28 44.45 -7.32 -5.69
CA GLY A 28 43.58 -8.40 -6.18
C GLY A 28 42.36 -8.61 -5.29
N SER A 29 42.55 -8.67 -3.96
CA SER A 29 41.44 -8.80 -3.01
C SER A 29 40.49 -7.60 -3.05
N LYS A 30 41.01 -6.37 -3.19
CA LYS A 30 40.16 -5.17 -3.31
C LYS A 30 39.39 -5.08 -4.62
N LEU A 31 39.97 -5.53 -5.74
CA LEU A 31 39.25 -5.64 -7.00
C LEU A 31 38.20 -6.75 -6.97
N ASN A 32 38.48 -7.85 -6.30
CA ASN A 32 37.54 -8.95 -6.10
C ASN A 32 36.36 -8.52 -5.21
N ASP A 33 36.63 -7.86 -4.07
CA ASP A 33 35.60 -7.30 -3.19
C ASP A 33 34.74 -6.26 -3.92
N LEU A 34 35.34 -5.39 -4.73
CA LEU A 34 34.61 -4.42 -5.56
C LEU A 34 33.75 -5.13 -6.62
N HIS A 35 34.28 -6.16 -7.26
CA HIS A 35 33.54 -6.97 -8.21
C HIS A 35 32.34 -7.65 -7.55
N PHE A 36 32.50 -8.23 -6.37
CA PHE A 36 31.41 -8.85 -5.59
C PHE A 36 30.38 -7.82 -5.10
N ALA A 37 30.82 -6.66 -4.59
CA ALA A 37 29.91 -5.59 -4.17
C ALA A 37 29.04 -5.09 -5.34
N VAL A 38 29.64 -4.90 -6.51
CA VAL A 38 28.92 -4.42 -7.70
C VAL A 38 28.02 -5.51 -8.30
N THR A 39 28.48 -6.76 -8.35
CA THR A 39 27.73 -7.84 -9.02
C THR A 39 26.66 -8.49 -8.14
N GLN A 40 26.78 -8.43 -6.81
CA GLN A 40 25.85 -9.13 -5.90
C GLN A 40 25.12 -8.24 -4.91
N GLU A 41 25.79 -7.25 -4.31
CA GLU A 41 25.14 -6.43 -3.28
C GLU A 41 24.22 -5.36 -3.89
N VAL A 42 24.67 -4.70 -4.95
CA VAL A 42 23.89 -3.67 -5.64
C VAL A 42 22.56 -4.23 -6.19
N PRO A 43 22.52 -5.37 -6.93
CA PRO A 43 21.25 -5.93 -7.40
C PRO A 43 20.30 -6.35 -6.28
N ASN A 44 20.83 -6.92 -5.19
CA ASN A 44 20.02 -7.31 -4.04
C ASN A 44 19.40 -6.12 -3.32
N MET A 45 20.10 -4.99 -3.23
CA MET A 45 19.53 -3.74 -2.72
C MET A 45 18.39 -3.22 -3.60
N PHE A 46 18.53 -3.28 -4.93
CA PHE A 46 17.46 -2.89 -5.85
C PHE A 46 16.23 -3.79 -5.70
N HIS A 47 16.41 -5.10 -5.57
CA HIS A 47 15.29 -6.02 -5.32
C HIS A 47 14.53 -5.67 -4.03
N ARG A 48 15.23 -5.36 -2.93
CA ARG A 48 14.60 -4.94 -1.67
C ARG A 48 13.92 -3.59 -1.76
N PHE A 49 14.53 -2.64 -2.48
CA PHE A 49 13.96 -1.31 -2.69
C PHE A 49 12.67 -1.37 -3.52
N VAL A 50 12.67 -2.17 -4.60
CA VAL A 50 11.47 -2.38 -5.42
C VAL A 50 10.39 -3.12 -4.63
N ALA A 51 10.76 -4.14 -3.84
CA ALA A 51 9.82 -4.84 -2.96
C ALA A 51 9.13 -3.87 -1.98
N TRP A 52 9.92 -3.04 -1.28
CA TRP A 52 9.39 -1.99 -0.40
C TRP A 52 8.49 -1.00 -1.15
N GLY A 53 8.87 -0.59 -2.36
CA GLY A 53 8.06 0.30 -3.20
C GLY A 53 6.69 -0.31 -3.57
N ILE A 54 6.66 -1.60 -3.89
CA ILE A 54 5.42 -2.33 -4.22
C ILE A 54 4.54 -2.51 -2.97
N GLU A 55 5.13 -2.80 -1.81
CA GLU A 55 4.41 -2.89 -0.54
C GLU A 55 3.73 -1.55 -0.19
N TYR A 56 4.48 -0.44 -0.27
CA TYR A 56 3.95 0.88 0.01
C TYR A 56 2.83 1.29 -0.98
N TYR A 57 3.03 1.01 -2.27
CA TYR A 57 2.00 1.24 -3.29
C TYR A 57 0.72 0.43 -3.01
N THR A 58 0.87 -0.84 -2.62
CA THR A 58 -0.26 -1.70 -2.28
C THR A 58 -1.05 -1.15 -1.09
N LEU A 59 -0.36 -0.72 -0.03
CA LEU A 59 -1.00 -0.08 1.13
C LEU A 59 -1.77 1.18 0.72
N ALA A 60 -1.16 2.05 -0.08
CA ALA A 60 -1.80 3.27 -0.56
C ALA A 60 -3.08 2.97 -1.37
N VAL A 61 -3.03 1.99 -2.28
CA VAL A 61 -4.20 1.57 -3.08
C VAL A 61 -5.33 1.05 -2.19
N ILE A 62 -5.00 0.25 -1.16
CA ILE A 62 -6.01 -0.26 -0.22
C ILE A 62 -6.65 0.90 0.57
N THR A 63 -5.85 1.84 1.06
CA THR A 63 -6.35 3.02 1.79
C THR A 63 -7.28 3.86 0.91
N VAL A 64 -6.89 4.14 -0.34
CA VAL A 64 -7.72 4.90 -1.28
C VAL A 64 -9.04 4.17 -1.56
N LYS A 65 -9.00 2.85 -1.77
CA LYS A 65 -10.22 2.04 -1.96
C LYS A 65 -11.14 2.13 -0.73
N LEU A 66 -10.59 2.09 0.48
CA LEU A 66 -11.36 2.18 1.72
C LEU A 66 -12.03 3.55 1.87
N GLU A 67 -11.28 4.64 1.64
CA GLU A 67 -11.85 6.00 1.66
C GLU A 67 -12.90 6.21 0.57
N THR A 68 -12.72 5.59 -0.61
CA THR A 68 -13.74 5.62 -1.68
C THR A 68 -15.04 4.94 -1.25
N ILE A 69 -14.96 3.81 -0.53
CA ILE A 69 -16.16 3.13 0.02
C ILE A 69 -16.87 4.03 1.06
N LYS A 70 -16.11 4.68 1.96
CA LYS A 70 -16.68 5.61 2.94
C LYS A 70 -17.36 6.80 2.26
N PHE A 71 -16.73 7.36 1.22
CA PHE A 71 -17.29 8.43 0.44
C PHE A 71 -18.59 8.00 -0.26
N ALA A 72 -18.59 6.83 -0.91
CA ALA A 72 -19.77 6.27 -1.55
C ALA A 72 -20.93 6.07 -0.55
N TYR A 73 -20.63 5.66 0.68
CA TYR A 73 -21.62 5.54 1.75
C TYR A 73 -22.22 6.90 2.17
N LEU A 74 -21.41 7.95 2.27
CA LEU A 74 -21.90 9.30 2.60
C LEU A 74 -22.83 9.84 1.51
N VAL A 75 -22.48 9.65 0.24
CA VAL A 75 -23.33 10.01 -0.90
C VAL A 75 -24.63 9.20 -0.87
N ALA A 76 -24.56 7.90 -0.61
CA ALA A 76 -25.74 7.05 -0.50
C ALA A 76 -26.69 7.47 0.63
N LYS A 77 -26.15 7.87 1.78
CA LYS A 77 -26.96 8.40 2.89
C LYS A 77 -27.69 9.68 2.49
N GLN A 78 -27.04 10.58 1.76
CA GLN A 78 -27.69 11.80 1.26
C GLN A 78 -28.82 11.48 0.30
N ILE A 79 -28.59 10.59 -0.67
CA ILE A 79 -29.61 10.12 -1.62
C ILE A 79 -30.81 9.48 -0.90
N ALA A 80 -30.56 8.66 0.13
CA ALA A 80 -31.63 8.03 0.91
C ALA A 80 -32.52 9.04 1.67
N ILE A 81 -31.93 10.16 2.12
CA ILE A 81 -32.67 11.28 2.72
C ILE A 81 -33.51 11.97 1.65
N ASP A 82 -32.92 12.27 0.49
CA ASP A 82 -33.58 13.00 -0.59
C ASP A 82 -34.77 12.21 -1.19
N ILE A 83 -34.69 10.87 -1.23
CA ILE A 83 -35.78 10.00 -1.70
C ILE A 83 -36.93 9.87 -0.66
N ASN A 84 -36.73 10.35 0.58
CA ASN A 84 -37.70 10.27 1.68
C ASN A 84 -38.18 8.82 1.95
N ILE A 85 -37.23 7.89 1.97
CA ILE A 85 -37.52 6.46 2.18
C ILE A 85 -38.21 6.22 3.54
N SER A 86 -37.84 7.01 4.55
CA SER A 86 -38.48 7.00 5.87
C SER A 86 -39.96 7.35 5.80
N GLY A 87 -40.37 8.30 4.96
CA GLY A 87 -41.78 8.68 4.78
C GLY A 87 -42.61 7.54 4.17
N TYR A 88 -42.08 6.87 3.14
CA TYR A 88 -42.75 5.72 2.54
C TYR A 88 -42.82 4.54 3.51
N LEU A 89 -41.74 4.21 4.23
CA LEU A 89 -41.76 3.12 5.23
C LEU A 89 -42.78 3.35 6.33
N VAL A 90 -42.81 4.57 6.91
CA VAL A 90 -43.75 4.90 7.99
C VAL A 90 -45.19 4.84 7.48
N SER A 91 -45.44 5.26 6.24
CA SER A 91 -46.77 5.15 5.62
C SER A 91 -47.21 3.69 5.39
N SER A 92 -46.29 2.79 5.01
CA SER A 92 -46.57 1.37 4.80
C SER A 92 -46.72 0.61 6.12
N ILE A 93 -45.91 0.93 7.14
CA ILE A 93 -46.02 0.34 8.48
C ILE A 93 -47.32 0.78 9.15
N SER A 94 -47.73 2.04 8.96
CA SER A 94 -48.99 2.56 9.51
C SER A 94 -50.23 1.86 8.98
N GLN A 95 -50.16 1.29 7.77
CA GLN A 95 -51.25 0.54 7.13
C GLN A 95 -51.30 -0.93 7.58
N MET A 96 -50.32 -1.42 8.33
CA MET A 96 -50.29 -2.82 8.77
C MET A 96 -51.16 -3.05 10.02
N PRO A 97 -51.74 -4.26 10.17
CA PRO A 97 -52.50 -4.64 11.35
C PRO A 97 -51.68 -4.50 12.65
N ASN A 98 -52.35 -4.12 13.75
CA ASN A 98 -51.71 -3.78 15.03
C ASN A 98 -50.73 -4.84 15.57
N GLY A 99 -51.07 -6.13 15.44
CA GLY A 99 -50.18 -7.22 15.89
C GLY A 99 -48.89 -7.34 15.07
N VAL A 100 -48.95 -7.04 13.77
CA VAL A 100 -47.79 -7.08 12.87
C VAL A 100 -46.88 -5.86 13.10
N ARG A 101 -47.47 -4.68 13.36
CA ARG A 101 -46.69 -3.47 13.66
C ARG A 101 -45.85 -3.61 14.93
N TRP A 102 -46.45 -4.17 15.98
CA TRP A 102 -45.74 -4.41 17.25
C TRP A 102 -44.56 -5.38 17.06
N ALA A 103 -44.77 -6.49 16.34
CA ALA A 103 -43.69 -7.43 16.03
C ALA A 103 -42.58 -6.81 15.17
N LEU A 104 -42.92 -5.97 14.19
CA LEU A 104 -41.94 -5.30 13.33
C LEU A 104 -41.15 -4.19 14.06
N GLN A 105 -41.77 -3.54 15.05
CA GLN A 105 -41.07 -2.60 15.93
C GLN A 105 -40.08 -3.32 16.85
N GLU A 106 -40.49 -4.43 17.45
CA GLU A 106 -39.64 -5.25 18.33
C GLU A 106 -38.45 -5.86 17.56
N LEU A 107 -38.68 -6.28 16.31
CA LEU A 107 -37.63 -6.82 15.43
C LEU A 107 -36.68 -5.74 14.86
N GLY A 108 -36.94 -4.45 15.11
CA GLY A 108 -36.16 -3.37 14.50
C GLY A 108 -36.21 -3.38 12.97
N PHE A 109 -37.26 -3.95 12.38
CA PHE A 109 -37.36 -4.22 10.94
C PHE A 109 -37.20 -2.94 10.10
N ALA A 110 -37.74 -1.81 10.57
CA ALA A 110 -37.60 -0.52 9.90
C ALA A 110 -36.13 -0.05 9.83
N ASN A 111 -35.35 -0.25 10.89
CA ASN A 111 -33.94 0.09 10.91
C ASN A 111 -33.12 -0.86 10.04
N GLY A 112 -33.44 -2.16 10.08
CA GLY A 112 -32.81 -3.17 9.22
C GLY A 112 -33.07 -2.93 7.74
N LEU A 113 -34.29 -2.56 7.37
CA LEU A 113 -34.65 -2.25 5.99
C LEU A 113 -33.99 -0.94 5.52
N ASN A 114 -33.90 0.07 6.38
CA ASN A 114 -33.17 1.30 6.10
C ASN A 114 -31.67 1.02 5.86
N LEU A 115 -31.04 0.18 6.68
CA LEU A 115 -29.67 -0.28 6.47
C LEU A 115 -29.49 -1.01 5.14
N LEU A 116 -30.42 -1.91 4.80
CA LEU A 116 -30.37 -2.68 3.56
C LEU A 116 -30.45 -1.76 2.33
N ILE A 117 -31.35 -0.77 2.38
CA ILE A 117 -31.51 0.21 1.30
C ILE A 117 -30.27 1.09 1.17
N ASN A 118 -29.73 1.59 2.28
CA ASN A 118 -28.48 2.36 2.27
C ASN A 118 -27.32 1.54 1.69
N ALA A 119 -27.24 0.24 1.99
CA ALA A 119 -26.24 -0.66 1.42
C ALA A 119 -26.40 -0.85 -0.10
N TYR A 120 -27.64 -0.99 -0.58
CA TYR A 120 -27.92 -1.08 -2.02
C TYR A 120 -27.58 0.20 -2.77
N ILE A 121 -27.94 1.37 -2.21
CA ILE A 121 -27.60 2.67 -2.80
C ILE A 121 -26.07 2.86 -2.77
N THR A 122 -25.40 2.48 -1.69
CA THR A 122 -23.93 2.52 -1.61
C THR A 122 -23.30 1.64 -2.69
N ARG A 123 -23.82 0.44 -2.92
CA ARG A 123 -23.36 -0.44 -4.01
C ARG A 123 -23.56 0.17 -5.40
N PHE A 124 -24.69 0.84 -5.62
CA PHE A 124 -24.96 1.55 -6.86
C PHE A 124 -23.97 2.71 -7.08
N VAL A 125 -23.71 3.50 -6.04
CA VAL A 125 -22.72 4.60 -6.10
C VAL A 125 -21.32 4.05 -6.36
N MET A 126 -20.91 2.96 -5.70
CA MET A 126 -19.61 2.32 -5.97
C MET A 126 -19.47 1.84 -7.42
N ASN A 127 -20.52 1.25 -8.00
CA ASN A 127 -20.51 0.82 -9.40
C ASN A 127 -20.36 2.03 -10.37
N ILE A 128 -21.03 3.16 -10.08
CA ILE A 128 -20.84 4.40 -10.85
C ILE A 128 -19.41 4.95 -10.69
N MET A 129 -18.81 4.81 -9.52
CA MET A 129 -17.44 5.27 -9.25
C MET A 129 -16.35 4.37 -9.87
N GLY A 130 -16.73 3.36 -10.66
CA GLY A 130 -15.79 2.53 -11.44
C GLY A 130 -15.15 1.40 -10.63
N TRP A 131 -15.84 0.91 -9.60
CA TRP A 131 -15.48 -0.31 -8.88
C TRP A 131 -15.99 -1.57 -9.57
#